data_AF-A0A842T4E8-F1
#
_entry.id   AF-A0A842T4E8-F1
#
_cell.length_a   1.000
_cell.length_b   1.000
_cell.length_c   1.000
_cell.angle_alpha   90.00
_cell.angle_beta   90.00
_cell.angle_gamma   90.00
#
_symmetry.space_group_name_H-M   'P 1'
#
loop_
_entity.id
_entity.type
_entity.pdbx_description
1 polymer ?
#
loop_
_entity_poly.entity_id
_entity_poly.type
_entity_poly.pdbx_seq_one_letter_code
_entity_poly.pdbx_strand_id
1 'polypeptide(L)' 'MNAKKKLELIDEILERHEEGSCLYCGGSLNKDLLGEDWDEMRSDTWCSYCGKDIDPYDEWDEMTVQAIDKVVNDERFKP' A
#
# COMPACT_ATOMS: atom_id res chain seq x y z
N MET A 1 6.60 -16.45 -8.09
CA MET A 1 6.25 -17.03 -6.78
C MET A 1 5.39 -18.28 -6.98
N ASN A 2 5.25 -19.17 -5.98
CA ASN A 2 4.29 -20.27 -6.09
C ASN A 2 2.86 -19.78 -5.81
N ALA A 3 1.85 -20.53 -6.23
CA ALA A 3 0.44 -20.13 -6.09
C ALA A 3 0.05 -19.85 -4.63
N LYS A 4 0.54 -20.66 -3.68
CA LYS A 4 0.26 -20.48 -2.25
C LYS A 4 0.73 -19.11 -1.74
N LYS A 5 1.97 -18.73 -2.04
CA LYS A 5 2.54 -17.43 -1.63
C LYS A 5 1.86 -16.25 -2.30
N LYS A 6 1.36 -16.42 -3.54
CA LYS A 6 0.57 -15.39 -4.20
C LYS A 6 -0.74 -15.13 -3.46
N LEU A 7 -1.45 -16.19 -3.07
CA LEU A 7 -2.68 -16.06 -2.28
C LEU A 7 -2.42 -15.41 -0.92
N GLU A 8 -1.37 -15.85 -0.21
CA GLU A 8 -0.97 -15.25 1.07
C GLU A 8 -0.72 -13.74 0.94
N LEU A 9 0.00 -13.29 -0.11
CA LEU A 9 0.25 -11.87 -0.34
C LEU A 9 -1.00 -11.08 -0.77
N ILE A 10 -1.92 -11.72 -1.50
CA ILE A 10 -3.19 -11.07 -1.88
C ILE A 10 -4.04 -10.85 -0.64
N ASP A 11 -4.13 -11.85 0.25
CA ASP A 11 -4.85 -11.71 1.53
C ASP A 11 -4.23 -10.59 2.38
N GLU A 12 -2.90 -10.52 2.48
CA GLU A 12 -2.21 -9.41 3.17
C GLU A 12 -2.52 -8.03 2.56
N ILE A 13 -2.61 -7.93 1.22
CA ILE A 13 -2.95 -6.67 0.55
C ILE A 13 -4.39 -6.24 0.89
N LEU A 14 -5.32 -7.20 0.94
CA LEU A 14 -6.72 -6.92 1.30
C LEU A 14 -6.86 -6.50 2.76
N GLU A 15 -6.16 -7.15 3.68
CA GLU A 15 -6.11 -6.74 5.10
C GLU A 15 -5.59 -5.30 5.24
N ARG A 16 -4.48 -4.96 4.55
CA ARG A 16 -3.90 -3.61 4.57
C ARG A 16 -4.85 -2.56 3.99
N HIS A 17 -5.62 -2.93 2.97
CA HIS A 17 -6.64 -2.06 2.39
C HIS A 17 -7.71 -1.70 3.42
N GLU A 18 -8.21 -2.68 4.18
CA GLU A 18 -9.21 -2.46 5.24
C GLU A 18 -8.65 -1.64 6.41
N GLU A 19 -7.38 -1.86 6.77
CA GLU A 19 -6.68 -1.12 7.82
C GLU A 19 -6.29 0.31 7.41
N GLY A 20 -6.25 0.61 6.11
CA GLY A 20 -5.74 1.87 5.59
C GLY A 20 -4.21 2.00 5.69
N SER A 21 -3.49 0.88 5.68
CA SER A 21 -2.02 0.82 5.72
C SER A 21 -1.44 0.63 4.31
N CYS A 22 -0.14 0.88 4.12
CA CYS A 22 0.50 0.78 2.80
C CYS A 22 0.34 -0.62 2.19
N LEU A 23 -0.34 -0.73 1.05
CA LEU A 23 -0.61 -2.01 0.37
C LEU A 23 0.66 -2.83 0.08
N TYR A 24 1.81 -2.17 -0.13
CA TYR A 24 3.05 -2.83 -0.51
C TYR A 24 3.81 -3.39 0.70
N CYS A 25 4.04 -2.56 1.73
CA CYS A 25 4.92 -2.92 2.86
C CYS A 25 4.21 -2.98 4.22
N GLY A 26 2.90 -2.71 4.27
CA GLY A 26 2.10 -2.67 5.50
C GLY A 26 2.45 -1.54 6.48
N GLY A 27 3.32 -0.61 6.08
CA GLY A 27 3.68 0.54 6.92
C GLY A 27 2.56 1.58 7.00
N SER A 28 2.46 2.28 8.13
CA SER A 28 1.54 3.42 8.26
C SER A 28 1.80 4.46 7.17
N LEU A 29 0.72 4.94 6.57
CA LEU A 29 0.75 6.09 5.67
C LEU A 29 0.88 7.38 6.49
N ASN A 30 1.40 8.44 5.87
CA ASN A 30 1.60 9.74 6.52
C ASN A 30 0.32 10.33 7.13
N LYS A 31 -0.87 9.87 6.73
CA LYS A 31 -2.16 10.17 7.35
C LYS A 31 -2.18 9.98 8.88
N ASP A 32 -1.50 8.96 9.40
CA ASP A 32 -1.40 8.71 10.85
C ASP A 32 -0.45 9.70 11.56
N LEU A 33 0.39 10.40 10.79
CA LEU A 33 1.38 11.36 11.28
C LEU A 33 0.90 12.82 11.17
N LEU A 34 -0.32 13.09 10.66
CA LEU A 34 -0.88 14.45 10.50
C LEU A 34 -1.26 15.13 11.84
N GLY A 35 -0.71 14.67 12.96
CA GLY A 35 -0.77 15.33 14.25
C GLY A 35 0.34 16.37 14.39
N GLU A 36 0.00 17.61 14.08
CA GLU A 36 0.64 18.86 14.53
C GLU A 36 2.04 19.25 13.99
N ASP A 37 2.80 18.35 13.38
CA ASP A 37 4.08 18.68 12.75
C ASP A 37 4.18 17.99 11.39
N TRP A 38 4.36 18.74 10.29
CA TRP A 38 5.33 18.46 9.21
C TRP A 38 4.99 19.12 7.87
N ASP A 39 6.06 19.57 7.20
CA ASP A 39 6.13 20.28 5.91
C ASP A 39 5.10 19.81 4.87
N GLU A 40 4.38 20.78 4.29
CA GLU A 40 3.39 20.69 3.21
C GLU A 40 3.88 20.03 1.89
N MET A 41 5.08 19.42 1.87
CA MET A 41 5.73 18.91 0.67
C MET A 41 5.48 17.43 0.37
N ARG A 42 4.83 16.65 1.25
CA ARG A 42 4.53 15.24 0.99
C ARG A 42 3.06 14.94 1.22
N SER A 43 2.46 14.23 0.27
CA SER A 43 1.06 13.81 0.36
C SER A 43 0.85 12.99 1.64
N ASP A 44 -0.32 13.12 2.25
CA ASP A 44 -0.81 12.28 3.35
C ASP A 44 -0.91 10.79 2.98
N THR A 45 -0.74 10.51 1.70
CA THR A 45 -0.83 9.22 1.05
C THR A 45 0.54 8.57 0.82
N TRP A 46 1.60 9.27 1.23
CA TRP A 46 2.97 8.77 1.15
C TRP A 46 3.27 7.77 2.26
N CYS A 47 3.85 6.63 1.89
CA CYS A 47 4.40 5.64 2.80
C CYS A 47 5.87 5.94 3.12
N SER A 48 6.15 6.21 4.39
CA SER A 48 7.51 6.54 4.85
C SER A 48 8.50 5.38 4.86
N TYR A 49 7.98 4.15 4.85
CA TYR A 49 8.78 2.94 4.91
C TYR A 49 9.28 2.47 3.54
N CYS A 50 8.42 2.49 2.52
CA CYS A 50 8.78 2.04 1.17
C CYS A 50 8.91 3.19 0.15
N GLY A 51 8.59 4.42 0.55
CA GLY A 51 8.69 5.61 -0.30
C GLY A 51 7.66 5.67 -1.42
N LYS A 52 6.62 4.83 -1.39
CA LYS A 52 5.52 4.84 -2.35
C LYS A 52 4.48 5.87 -1.96
N ASP A 53 4.00 6.60 -2.95
CA ASP A 53 2.84 7.49 -2.83
C ASP A 53 1.62 6.73 -3.34
N ILE A 54 0.56 6.63 -2.53
CA ILE A 54 -0.63 5.83 -2.86
C ILE A 54 -1.87 6.56 -2.36
N ASP A 55 -2.52 7.32 -3.23
CA ASP A 55 -3.69 8.13 -2.86
C ASP A 55 -4.91 7.26 -2.48
N PRO A 56 -5.29 7.19 -1.18
CA PRO A 56 -6.42 6.40 -0.72
C PRO A 56 -7.76 7.13 -0.85
N TYR A 57 -7.80 8.39 -1.28
CA TYR A 57 -9.05 9.17 -1.31
C TYR A 57 -9.78 9.11 -2.64
N ASP A 58 -9.07 8.97 -3.76
CA ASP A 58 -9.67 8.83 -5.09
C ASP A 58 -9.44 7.45 -5.72
N GLU A 59 -8.36 6.74 -5.36
CA GLU A 59 -7.90 5.57 -6.12
C GLU A 59 -7.62 4.32 -5.25
N TRP A 60 -8.03 4.26 -3.98
CA TRP A 60 -7.65 3.16 -3.07
C TRP A 60 -8.02 1.77 -3.59
N ASP A 61 -9.26 1.59 -4.05
CA ASP A 61 -9.74 0.34 -4.64
C ASP A 61 -8.94 -0.03 -5.90
N GLU A 62 -8.68 0.96 -6.76
CA GLU A 62 -7.91 0.77 -7.99
C GLU A 62 -6.45 0.38 -7.68
N MET A 63 -5.83 1.05 -6.72
CA MET A 63 -4.46 0.77 -6.29
C MET A 63 -4.33 -0.60 -5.62
N THR A 64 -5.35 -1.06 -4.89
CA THR A 64 -5.46 -2.44 -4.37
C THR A 64 -5.49 -3.44 -5.51
N VAL A 65 -6.32 -3.21 -6.54
CA VAL A 65 -6.38 -4.09 -7.72
C VAL A 65 -5.04 -4.12 -8.45
N GLN A 66 -4.39 -2.97 -8.64
CA GLN A 66 -3.07 -2.90 -9.28
C GLN A 66 -1.97 -3.60 -8.45
N ALA A 67 -2.03 -3.54 -7.12
CA ALA A 67 -1.12 -4.27 -6.24
C ALA A 67 -1.30 -5.78 -6.39
N ILE A 68 -2.55 -6.26 -6.39
CA ILE A 68 -2.90 -7.67 -6.62
C ILE A 68 -2.45 -8.12 -8.01
N ASP A 69 -2.67 -7.32 -9.05
CA ASP A 69 -2.29 -7.65 -10.43
C ASP A 69 -0.76 -7.87 -10.55
N LYS A 70 0.05 -7.04 -9.89
CA LYS A 70 1.51 -7.23 -9.81
C LYS A 70 1.89 -8.56 -9.15
N VAL A 71 1.19 -8.95 -8.08
CA VAL A 71 1.39 -10.25 -7.41
C VAL A 71 1.01 -11.41 -8.32
N VAL A 72 -0.11 -11.30 -9.04
CA VAL A 72 -0.61 -12.31 -9.98
C VAL A 72 0.38 -12.49 -11.14
N ASN A 73 0.88 -11.40 -11.70
CA ASN A 73 1.75 -11.41 -12.88
C ASN A 73 3.25 -11.60 -12.56
N ASP A 74 3.62 -11.80 -11.28
CA ASP A 74 5.03 -11.87 -10.84
C ASP A 74 5.86 -10.64 -11.29
N GLU A 75 5.21 -9.51 -11.56
CA GLU A 75 5.90 -8.24 -11.71
C GLU A 75 6.52 -7.87 -10.36
N ARG A 76 7.56 -7.02 -10.34
CA ARG A 76 8.36 -6.71 -9.13
C ARG A 76 7.51 -6.07 -8.01
N PHE A 77 6.73 -6.88 -7.33
CA PHE A 77 6.12 -6.61 -6.04
C PHE A 77 7.18 -7.01 -5.02
N LYS A 78 7.82 -6.01 -4.43
CA LYS A 78 8.68 -6.21 -3.27
C LYS A 78 7.83 -5.88 -2.04
N PRO A 79 7.51 -6.87 -1.18
CA PRO A 79 6.97 -6.60 0.14
C PRO A 79 7.99 -5.80 0.98
#